data_AF-A0A5N6MS77-F1
#
_entry.id   AF-A0A5N6MS77-F1
#
_cell.length_a   1.000
_cell.length_b   1.000
_cell.length_c   1.000
_cell.angle_alpha   90.00
_cell.angle_beta   90.00
_cell.angle_gamma   90.00
#
_symmetry.space_group_name_H-M   'P 1'
#
loop_
_entity.id
_entity.type
_entity.pdbx_description
1 polymer ?
#
loop_
_entity_poly.entity_id
_entity_poly.type
_entity_poly.pdbx_seq_one_letter_code
_entity_poly.pdbx_strand_id
1 'polypeptide(L)'
;MTVHGESLRRLDASRRVVTLREALLRAGVTLSYLAPDAVNDPTIFDDHVDAAVRAFQQSRGLIVDGVAGPDTQRALSEAQFRFGDRTLSFVEGGQLRGDDVAELQRHLSHLGFYYGHIDGSFGVRTRYAVAELQQNLGLPGSGVCDGDTMQAMSRVNRAITPSQAFALRDYERLDRSTAALRGRVISVNIGRSRLQSPHAVERLSGEPLTEQLVTTDIAGRVERILREFGARLVPQQPDLLREPGSRRNTPSLNLDIHCDWLDQQAASGMAAYYWGLPGTGEARSPIGHRAAVLLLKELGARTDLDNLGVHARTWDTLKVPGVPSVGLDLGYLSNAHDAERLADPVFRQTVADSIVIGIQRLYLLEEEDQPTGTLALDDVLKFNPREEPAARRVSGL
;
A
#
# COMPACT_ATOMS: atom_id res chain seq x y z
N MET A 1 29.40 -16.94 -6.98
CA MET A 1 28.63 -17.72 -7.96
C MET A 1 27.20 -17.83 -7.45
N THR A 2 26.33 -16.93 -7.90
CA THR A 2 24.94 -16.83 -7.46
C THR A 2 24.13 -17.89 -8.19
N VAL A 3 23.61 -18.87 -7.47
CA VAL A 3 22.70 -19.89 -8.01
C VAL A 3 21.36 -19.20 -8.28
N HIS A 4 21.16 -18.73 -9.51
CA HIS A 4 19.83 -18.35 -9.98
C HIS A 4 18.99 -19.63 -10.09
N GLY A 5 18.29 -19.96 -9.01
CA GLY A 5 17.38 -21.11 -8.99
C GLY A 5 16.22 -20.86 -9.95
N GLU A 6 16.12 -21.68 -11.00
CA GLU A 6 15.03 -21.65 -11.98
C GLU A 6 13.65 -21.65 -11.27
N SER A 7 12.70 -20.88 -11.77
CA SER A 7 11.32 -20.85 -11.26
C SER A 7 10.67 -22.24 -11.38
N LEU A 8 9.86 -22.63 -10.38
CA LEU A 8 9.06 -23.86 -10.44
C LEU A 8 7.61 -23.52 -10.80
N ARG A 9 6.98 -24.35 -11.63
CA ARG A 9 5.58 -24.23 -12.07
C ARG A 9 4.92 -25.60 -12.20
N ARG A 10 3.61 -25.59 -12.39
CA ARG A 10 2.80 -26.80 -12.64
C ARG A 10 3.43 -27.68 -13.72
N LEU A 11 3.42 -29.01 -13.48
CA LEU A 11 4.03 -30.07 -14.30
C LEU A 11 5.56 -30.21 -14.19
N ASP A 12 6.26 -29.33 -13.47
CA ASP A 12 7.68 -29.54 -13.19
C ASP A 12 7.86 -30.72 -12.22
N ALA A 13 8.90 -31.53 -12.45
CA ALA A 13 9.28 -32.63 -11.56
C ALA A 13 10.73 -32.43 -11.09
N SER A 14 10.92 -32.21 -9.79
CA SER A 14 12.24 -31.97 -9.19
C SER A 14 12.23 -32.20 -7.68
N ARG A 15 13.38 -32.58 -7.11
CA ARG A 15 13.59 -32.56 -5.65
C ARG A 15 13.34 -31.17 -5.04
N ARG A 16 13.43 -30.10 -5.84
CA ARG A 16 13.11 -28.73 -5.42
C ARG A 16 11.62 -28.54 -5.10
N VAL A 17 10.73 -29.35 -5.69
CA VAL A 17 9.30 -29.32 -5.35
C VAL A 17 9.06 -29.82 -3.93
N VAL A 18 9.82 -30.83 -3.48
CA VAL A 18 9.78 -31.29 -2.09
C VAL A 18 10.14 -30.15 -1.13
N THR A 19 11.22 -29.42 -1.43
CA THR A 19 11.63 -28.26 -0.61
C THR A 19 10.60 -27.13 -0.64
N LEU A 20 9.91 -26.93 -1.76
CA LEU A 20 8.83 -25.94 -1.89
C LEU A 20 7.62 -26.33 -1.04
N ARG A 21 7.20 -27.60 -1.06
CA ARG A 21 6.12 -28.13 -0.20
C ARG A 21 6.40 -27.87 1.27
N GLU A 22 7.60 -28.23 1.73
CA GLU A 22 8.00 -27.96 3.12
C GLU A 22 8.07 -26.46 3.44
N ALA A 23 8.55 -25.63 2.52
CA ALA A 23 8.61 -24.19 2.71
C ALA A 23 7.21 -23.57 2.84
N LEU A 24 6.25 -24.01 2.03
CA LEU A 24 4.85 -23.58 2.10
C LEU A 24 4.21 -23.98 3.43
N LEU A 25 4.44 -25.22 3.88
CA LEU A 25 3.97 -25.69 5.20
C LEU A 25 4.58 -24.86 6.35
N ARG A 26 5.90 -24.62 6.32
CA ARG A 26 6.58 -23.79 7.32
C ARG A 26 6.08 -22.34 7.32
N ALA A 27 5.75 -21.82 6.14
CA ALA A 27 5.16 -20.50 5.98
C ALA A 27 3.67 -20.42 6.41
N GLY A 28 3.09 -21.51 6.93
CA GLY A 28 1.75 -21.56 7.50
C GLY A 28 0.64 -21.89 6.50
N VAL A 29 0.97 -22.34 5.28
CA VAL A 29 -0.04 -22.80 4.32
C VAL A 29 -0.58 -24.16 4.75
N THR A 30 -1.87 -24.23 5.06
CA THR A 30 -2.54 -25.46 5.44
C THR A 30 -3.52 -25.89 4.35
N LEU A 31 -3.08 -26.80 3.48
CA LEU A 31 -3.91 -27.43 2.45
C LEU A 31 -3.71 -28.95 2.47
N SER A 32 -4.79 -29.68 2.21
CA SER A 32 -4.75 -31.14 2.09
C SER A 32 -3.78 -31.57 0.99
N TYR A 33 -3.05 -32.68 1.21
CA TYR A 33 -2.09 -33.26 0.26
C TYR A 33 -0.89 -32.37 -0.10
N LEU A 34 -0.62 -31.32 0.68
CA LEU A 34 0.57 -30.50 0.51
C LEU A 34 1.83 -31.18 1.05
N ALA A 35 1.70 -31.91 2.17
CA ALA A 35 2.82 -32.53 2.84
C ALA A 35 3.51 -33.61 1.98
N PRO A 36 4.85 -33.66 1.92
CA PRO A 36 5.55 -34.62 1.05
C PRO A 36 5.21 -36.09 1.32
N ASP A 37 4.86 -36.43 2.55
CA ASP A 37 4.45 -37.76 3.00
C ASP A 37 2.97 -38.09 2.71
N ALA A 38 2.16 -37.08 2.35
CA ALA A 38 0.75 -37.23 2.03
C ALA A 38 0.48 -37.56 0.55
N VAL A 39 1.53 -37.63 -0.29
CA VAL A 39 1.42 -37.88 -1.74
C VAL A 39 2.35 -39.00 -2.19
N ASN A 40 1.95 -39.72 -3.25
CA ASN A 40 2.73 -40.84 -3.78
C ASN A 40 4.07 -40.41 -4.40
N ASP A 41 4.11 -39.24 -5.04
CA ASP A 41 5.33 -38.65 -5.59
C ASP A 41 5.44 -37.16 -5.22
N PRO A 42 6.22 -36.81 -4.18
CA PRO A 42 6.35 -35.44 -3.72
C PRO A 42 7.25 -34.57 -4.62
N THR A 43 7.92 -35.17 -5.61
CA THR A 43 8.79 -34.44 -6.54
C THR A 43 8.02 -33.73 -7.64
N ILE A 44 6.72 -34.03 -7.80
CA ILE A 44 5.86 -33.45 -8.83
C ILE A 44 5.15 -32.21 -8.30
N PHE A 45 5.21 -31.13 -9.10
CA PHE A 45 4.43 -29.92 -8.91
C PHE A 45 3.01 -30.15 -9.43
N ASP A 46 2.19 -30.76 -8.57
CA ASP A 46 0.80 -31.11 -8.82
C ASP A 46 -0.18 -29.95 -8.56
N ASP A 47 -1.48 -30.22 -8.70
CA ASP A 47 -2.55 -29.24 -8.52
C ASP A 47 -2.65 -28.75 -7.06
N HIS A 48 -2.23 -29.56 -6.09
CA HIS A 48 -2.20 -29.18 -4.68
C HIS A 48 -1.07 -28.18 -4.41
N VAL A 49 0.11 -28.38 -5.00
CA VAL A 49 1.22 -27.43 -4.90
C VAL A 49 0.88 -26.13 -5.63
N ASP A 50 0.25 -26.18 -6.82
CA ASP A 50 -0.21 -24.98 -7.53
C ASP A 50 -1.21 -24.17 -6.69
N ALA A 51 -2.23 -24.83 -6.12
CA ALA A 51 -3.17 -24.19 -5.21
C ALA A 51 -2.48 -23.60 -3.97
N ALA A 52 -1.50 -24.30 -3.40
CA ALA A 52 -0.75 -23.84 -2.23
C ALA A 52 0.15 -22.64 -2.54
N VAL A 53 0.84 -22.63 -3.68
CA VAL A 53 1.63 -21.48 -4.13
C VAL A 53 0.71 -20.28 -4.36
N ARG A 54 -0.44 -20.47 -5.02
CA ARG A 54 -1.42 -19.40 -5.22
C ARG A 54 -1.98 -18.87 -3.91
N ALA A 55 -2.35 -19.75 -2.98
CA ALA A 55 -2.84 -19.36 -1.66
C ALA A 55 -1.78 -18.60 -0.87
N PHE A 56 -0.51 -19.04 -0.93
CA PHE A 56 0.60 -18.33 -0.32
C PHE A 56 0.81 -16.96 -0.96
N GLN A 57 0.89 -16.89 -2.29
CA GLN A 57 1.00 -15.64 -3.05
C GLN A 57 -0.12 -14.68 -2.67
N GLN A 58 -1.36 -15.16 -2.60
CA GLN A 58 -2.51 -14.38 -2.16
C GLN A 58 -2.35 -13.88 -0.72
N SER A 59 -1.96 -14.76 0.22
CA SER A 59 -1.76 -14.38 1.63
C SER A 59 -0.65 -13.34 1.84
N ARG A 60 0.35 -13.32 0.95
CA ARG A 60 1.50 -12.41 0.99
C ARG A 60 1.31 -11.18 0.07
N GLY A 61 0.26 -11.15 -0.74
CA GLY A 61 0.00 -10.11 -1.74
C GLY A 61 1.01 -10.06 -2.89
N LEU A 62 1.52 -11.23 -3.30
CA LEU A 62 2.31 -11.39 -4.52
C LEU A 62 1.39 -11.57 -5.73
N ILE A 63 1.95 -11.49 -6.95
CA ILE A 63 1.24 -11.90 -8.16
C ILE A 63 0.81 -13.36 -8.02
N VAL A 64 -0.48 -13.65 -8.15
CA VAL A 64 -1.07 -14.98 -7.97
C VAL A 64 -1.04 -15.76 -9.29
N ASP A 65 0.16 -16.03 -9.80
CA ASP A 65 0.37 -16.74 -11.07
C ASP A 65 0.56 -18.26 -10.90
N GLY A 66 0.73 -18.75 -9.66
CA GLY A 66 1.04 -20.16 -9.36
C GLY A 66 2.50 -20.55 -9.62
N VAL A 67 3.37 -19.57 -9.94
CA VAL A 67 4.78 -19.80 -10.23
C VAL A 67 5.63 -19.47 -9.01
N ALA A 68 6.42 -20.44 -8.55
CA ALA A 68 7.40 -20.23 -7.47
C ALA A 68 8.70 -19.63 -8.02
N GLY A 69 8.60 -18.39 -8.51
CA GLY A 69 9.72 -17.57 -8.97
C GLY A 69 10.54 -16.94 -7.83
N PRO A 70 11.53 -16.09 -8.17
CA PRO A 70 12.44 -15.49 -7.18
C PRO A 70 11.74 -14.71 -6.06
N ASP A 71 10.63 -14.03 -6.35
CA ASP A 71 9.90 -13.25 -5.34
C ASP A 71 9.09 -14.18 -4.41
N THR A 72 8.43 -15.21 -4.96
CA THR A 72 7.77 -16.25 -4.17
C THR A 72 8.78 -16.97 -3.27
N GLN A 73 9.95 -17.33 -3.79
CA GLN A 73 11.02 -17.99 -3.02
C GLN A 73 11.56 -17.09 -1.91
N ARG A 74 11.75 -15.79 -2.18
CA ARG A 74 12.16 -14.81 -1.17
C ARG A 74 11.11 -14.69 -0.07
N ALA A 75 9.85 -14.49 -0.44
CA ALA A 75 8.75 -14.38 0.52
C ALA A 75 8.60 -15.65 1.37
N LEU A 76 8.79 -16.84 0.78
CA LEU A 76 8.83 -18.10 1.50
C LEU A 76 9.98 -18.12 2.51
N SER A 77 11.19 -17.71 2.11
CA SER A 77 12.35 -17.66 3.02
C SER A 77 12.15 -16.67 4.18
N GLU A 78 11.49 -15.54 3.93
CA GLU A 78 11.18 -14.54 4.95
C GLU A 78 10.11 -15.03 5.95
N ALA A 79 9.16 -15.84 5.47
CA ALA A 79 8.08 -16.40 6.28
C ALA A 79 8.51 -17.62 7.12
N GLN A 80 9.75 -18.12 6.96
CA GLN A 80 10.24 -19.29 7.70
C GLN A 80 10.45 -19.04 9.19
N PHE A 81 10.70 -17.80 9.58
CA PHE A 81 11.08 -17.45 10.95
C PHE A 81 10.05 -16.51 11.55
N ARG A 82 9.49 -16.92 12.69
CA ARG A 82 8.67 -16.06 13.55
C ARG A 82 9.55 -15.40 14.60
N PHE A 83 9.05 -14.29 15.14
CA PHE A 83 9.74 -13.61 16.23
C PHE A 83 9.88 -14.54 17.45
N GLY A 84 11.11 -14.75 17.90
CA GLY A 84 11.43 -15.75 18.93
C GLY A 84 12.19 -16.97 18.42
N ASP A 85 12.14 -17.26 17.13
CA ASP A 85 12.70 -18.50 16.58
C ASP A 85 14.23 -18.48 16.47
N ARG A 86 14.84 -17.29 16.39
CA ARG A 86 16.30 -17.12 16.29
C ARG A 86 16.76 -15.77 16.84
N THR A 87 18.02 -15.70 17.26
CA THR A 87 18.69 -14.45 17.62
C THR A 87 18.80 -13.53 16.40
N LEU A 88 18.42 -12.25 16.58
CA LEU A 88 18.46 -11.24 15.54
C LEU A 88 19.59 -10.24 15.80
N SER A 89 20.53 -10.14 14.87
CA SER A 89 21.70 -9.27 15.03
C SER A 89 22.11 -8.64 13.71
N PHE A 90 22.81 -7.51 13.81
CA PHE A 90 23.46 -6.90 12.66
C PHE A 90 24.66 -7.76 12.22
N VAL A 91 24.73 -8.08 10.93
CA VAL A 91 25.82 -8.83 10.31
C VAL A 91 26.54 -7.90 9.33
N GLU A 92 27.83 -7.68 9.53
CA GLU A 92 28.63 -6.82 8.65
C GLU A 92 28.83 -7.51 7.29
N GLY A 93 28.45 -6.83 6.20
CA GLY A 93 28.49 -7.40 4.84
C GLY A 93 27.32 -8.33 4.48
N GLY A 94 26.35 -8.53 5.38
CA GLY A 94 25.13 -9.29 5.14
C GLY A 94 23.87 -8.54 5.59
N GLN A 95 22.69 -9.06 5.27
CA GLN A 95 21.41 -8.49 5.69
C GLN A 95 20.54 -9.60 6.25
N LEU A 96 20.41 -9.67 7.57
CA LEU A 96 19.43 -10.55 8.21
C LEU A 96 18.04 -9.99 7.89
N ARG A 97 17.21 -10.79 7.24
CA ARG A 97 15.89 -10.39 6.75
C ARG A 97 14.84 -11.46 7.06
N GLY A 98 13.62 -11.03 7.32
CA GLY A 98 12.50 -11.92 7.60
C GLY A 98 11.33 -11.24 8.31
N ASP A 99 10.24 -11.98 8.46
CA ASP A 99 9.04 -11.52 9.18
C ASP A 99 9.33 -11.30 10.67
N ASP A 100 10.19 -12.12 11.25
CA ASP A 100 10.75 -11.98 12.59
C ASP A 100 11.43 -10.61 12.82
N VAL A 101 12.19 -10.14 11.84
CA VAL A 101 12.82 -8.81 11.90
C VAL A 101 11.78 -7.70 11.76
N ALA A 102 10.80 -7.86 10.87
CA ALA A 102 9.70 -6.90 10.74
C ALA A 102 8.86 -6.81 12.02
N GLU A 103 8.74 -7.92 12.75
CA GLU A 103 8.12 -7.99 14.07
C GLU A 103 8.93 -7.30 15.15
N LEU A 104 10.24 -7.52 15.19
CA LEU A 104 11.13 -6.78 16.07
C LEU A 104 11.02 -5.27 15.85
N GLN A 105 11.08 -4.83 14.59
CA GLN A 105 10.97 -3.41 14.23
C GLN A 105 9.62 -2.81 14.67
N ARG A 106 8.52 -3.56 14.53
CA ARG A 106 7.21 -3.16 15.06
C ARG A 106 7.25 -2.97 16.57
N HIS A 107 7.75 -3.96 17.31
CA HIS A 107 7.83 -3.90 18.76
C HIS A 107 8.68 -2.71 19.23
N LEU A 108 9.86 -2.51 18.63
CA LEU A 108 10.72 -1.37 18.96
C LEU A 108 10.06 -0.04 18.60
N SER A 109 9.31 0.02 17.50
CA SER A 109 8.56 1.20 17.09
C SER A 109 7.44 1.52 18.09
N HIS A 110 6.67 0.52 18.53
CA HIS A 110 5.62 0.67 19.54
C HIS A 110 6.16 1.17 20.87
N LEU A 111 7.36 0.73 21.24
CA LEU A 111 8.07 1.15 22.45
C LEU A 111 8.77 2.51 22.29
N GLY A 112 8.74 3.09 21.10
CA GLY A 112 9.30 4.41 20.82
C GLY A 112 10.81 4.42 20.51
N PHE A 113 11.48 3.27 20.46
CA PHE A 113 12.93 3.16 20.23
C PHE A 113 13.32 3.08 18.75
N TYR A 114 12.38 2.75 17.85
CA TYR A 114 12.67 2.63 16.42
C TYR A 114 11.94 3.70 15.60
N TYR A 115 12.71 4.42 14.78
CA TYR A 115 12.25 5.55 13.96
C TYR A 115 12.40 5.30 12.45
N GLY A 116 12.67 4.06 12.05
CA GLY A 116 12.83 3.64 10.65
C GLY A 116 11.56 3.03 10.06
N HIS A 117 11.58 2.71 8.77
CA HIS A 117 10.53 1.91 8.14
C HIS A 117 10.63 0.45 8.58
N ILE A 118 9.49 -0.20 8.76
CA ILE A 118 9.42 -1.65 8.99
C ILE A 118 9.59 -2.32 7.64
N ASP A 119 10.84 -2.61 7.29
CA ASP A 119 11.26 -3.21 6.02
C ASP A 119 11.65 -4.70 6.16
N GLY A 120 11.57 -5.24 7.38
CA GLY A 120 11.95 -6.62 7.68
C GLY A 120 13.45 -6.88 7.59
N SER A 121 14.28 -5.83 7.57
CA SER A 121 15.74 -5.93 7.45
C SER A 121 16.45 -5.44 8.71
N PHE A 122 17.38 -6.25 9.21
CA PHE A 122 18.16 -5.91 10.40
C PHE A 122 19.35 -5.03 10.01
N GLY A 123 19.07 -3.76 9.78
CA GLY A 123 20.09 -2.75 9.50
C GLY A 123 20.66 -2.10 10.75
N VAL A 124 21.59 -1.16 10.53
CA VAL A 124 22.24 -0.34 11.57
C VAL A 124 21.21 0.36 12.47
N ARG A 125 20.11 0.86 11.88
CA ARG A 125 19.03 1.51 12.65
C ARG A 125 18.34 0.54 13.61
N THR A 126 18.09 -0.70 13.17
CA THR A 126 17.45 -1.74 13.99
C THR A 126 18.38 -2.11 15.15
N ARG A 127 19.68 -2.25 14.88
CA ARG A 127 20.70 -2.47 15.91
C ARG A 127 20.70 -1.38 17.00
N TYR A 128 20.70 -0.11 16.59
CA TYR A 128 20.71 1.01 17.55
C TYR A 128 19.44 1.02 18.42
N ALA A 129 18.27 0.80 17.82
CA ALA A 129 17.01 0.74 18.56
C ALA A 129 16.99 -0.43 19.57
N VAL A 130 17.54 -1.59 19.21
CA VAL A 130 17.69 -2.71 20.14
C VAL A 130 18.63 -2.36 21.30
N ALA A 131 19.77 -1.73 21.00
CA ALA A 131 20.73 -1.34 22.03
C ALA A 131 20.14 -0.31 23.00
N GLU A 132 19.37 0.64 22.49
CA GLU A 132 18.69 1.67 23.30
C GLU A 132 17.59 1.05 24.17
N LEU A 133 16.77 0.15 23.61
CA LEU A 133 15.77 -0.61 24.39
C LEU A 133 16.46 -1.38 25.52
N GLN A 134 17.52 -2.13 25.21
CA GLN A 134 18.27 -2.92 26.19
C GLN A 134 18.74 -2.06 27.36
N GLN A 135 19.36 -0.91 27.09
CA GLN A 135 19.81 0.01 28.12
C GLN A 135 18.65 0.49 29.01
N ASN A 136 17.50 0.80 28.42
CA ASN A 136 16.31 1.24 29.16
C ASN A 136 15.67 0.11 29.99
N LEU A 137 15.86 -1.15 29.59
CA LEU A 137 15.41 -2.32 30.34
C LEU A 137 16.44 -2.85 31.35
N GLY A 138 17.57 -2.15 31.52
CA GLY A 138 18.67 -2.56 32.41
C GLY A 138 19.49 -3.74 31.89
N LEU A 139 19.41 -4.04 30.59
CA LEU A 139 20.21 -5.05 29.91
C LEU A 139 21.46 -4.43 29.27
N PRO A 140 22.51 -5.22 29.00
CA PRO A 140 23.65 -4.76 28.21
C PRO A 140 23.22 -4.32 26.80
N GLY A 141 23.56 -3.09 26.39
CA GLY A 141 23.22 -2.52 25.08
C GLY A 141 24.03 -3.08 23.92
N SER A 142 24.00 -4.39 23.70
CA SER A 142 24.73 -5.10 22.66
C SER A 142 24.20 -4.80 21.25
N GLY A 143 22.92 -4.43 21.14
CA GLY A 143 22.20 -4.28 19.87
C GLY A 143 21.86 -5.61 19.20
N VAL A 144 22.02 -6.72 19.92
CA VAL A 144 21.65 -8.08 19.50
C VAL A 144 20.35 -8.46 20.22
N CYS A 145 19.30 -8.77 19.47
CA CYS A 145 18.03 -9.22 20.03
C CYS A 145 18.08 -10.74 20.24
N ASP A 146 18.46 -11.14 21.44
CA ASP A 146 18.52 -12.51 21.94
C ASP A 146 17.29 -12.87 22.79
N GLY A 147 17.23 -14.11 23.28
CA GLY A 147 16.08 -14.60 24.06
C GLY A 147 15.75 -13.74 25.29
N ASP A 148 16.78 -13.22 25.98
CA ASP A 148 16.61 -12.36 27.15
C ASP A 148 16.01 -11.00 26.75
N THR A 149 16.50 -10.40 25.67
CA THR A 149 15.96 -9.17 25.10
C THR A 149 14.50 -9.35 24.66
N MET A 150 14.18 -10.46 23.99
CA MET A 150 12.82 -10.77 23.55
C MET A 150 11.87 -10.98 24.73
N GLN A 151 12.30 -11.69 25.77
CA GLN A 151 11.50 -11.92 26.98
C GLN A 151 11.22 -10.60 27.70
N ALA A 152 12.25 -9.76 27.87
CA ALA A 152 12.10 -8.45 28.49
C ALA A 152 11.14 -7.56 27.69
N MET A 153 11.28 -7.53 26.36
CA MET A 153 10.42 -6.76 25.47
C MET A 153 8.95 -7.23 25.49
N SER A 154 8.70 -8.53 25.53
CA SER A 154 7.34 -9.10 25.61
C SER A 154 6.58 -8.62 26.86
N ARG A 155 7.27 -8.48 28.00
CA ARG A 155 6.68 -7.97 29.25
C ARG A 155 6.23 -6.52 29.12
N VAL A 156 6.99 -5.69 28.40
CA VAL A 156 6.67 -4.27 28.20
C VAL A 156 5.60 -4.06 27.14
N ASN A 157 5.64 -4.82 26.04
CA ASN A 157 4.61 -4.75 25.00
C ASN A 157 3.20 -5.11 25.50
N ARG A 158 3.08 -5.97 26.52
CA ARG A 158 1.76 -6.30 27.10
C ARG A 158 1.08 -5.11 27.78
N ALA A 159 1.83 -4.05 28.10
CA ALA A 159 1.33 -2.84 28.74
C ALA A 159 0.96 -1.72 27.76
N ILE A 160 1.31 -1.84 26.47
CA ILE A 160 1.12 -0.79 25.46
C ILE A 160 0.29 -1.35 24.30
N THR A 161 -0.90 -0.78 24.09
CA THR A 161 -1.78 -1.16 22.97
C THR A 161 -1.16 -0.71 21.63
N PRO A 162 -1.10 -1.57 20.57
CA PRO A 162 -0.40 -1.30 19.31
C PRO A 162 -0.87 -0.07 18.52
N SER A 163 -2.11 0.36 18.75
CA SER A 163 -2.81 1.34 17.91
C SER A 163 -2.44 2.81 18.18
N GLN A 164 -1.66 3.13 19.22
CA GLN A 164 -1.54 4.51 19.70
C GLN A 164 -0.21 5.20 19.35
N ALA A 165 0.94 4.51 19.33
CA ALA A 165 2.24 5.20 19.20
C ALA A 165 2.63 5.62 17.77
N PHE A 166 2.35 4.77 16.77
CA PHE A 166 2.65 5.05 15.36
C PHE A 166 1.66 6.06 14.76
N ALA A 167 0.37 5.92 15.11
CA ALA A 167 -0.68 6.86 14.70
C ALA A 167 -0.38 8.27 15.20
N LEU A 168 -0.12 8.47 16.49
CA LEU A 168 -0.01 9.82 17.08
C LEU A 168 1.05 10.71 16.40
N ARG A 169 2.17 10.12 15.96
CA ARG A 169 3.28 10.84 15.32
C ARG A 169 3.03 11.17 13.84
N ASP A 170 2.40 10.24 13.11
CA ASP A 170 1.99 10.46 11.72
C ASP A 170 0.85 11.49 11.65
N TYR A 171 -0.07 11.46 12.62
CA TYR A 171 -1.06 12.52 12.83
C TYR A 171 -0.35 13.85 13.16
N GLU A 172 0.63 13.89 14.05
CA GLU A 172 1.38 15.13 14.38
C GLU A 172 2.13 15.72 13.17
N ARG A 173 2.66 14.89 12.25
CA ARG A 173 3.29 15.36 11.00
C ARG A 173 2.28 15.93 10.02
N LEU A 174 1.08 15.36 9.95
CA LEU A 174 -0.03 15.85 9.13
C LEU A 174 -0.57 17.17 9.72
N ASP A 175 -0.71 17.22 11.04
CA ASP A 175 -1.22 18.35 11.84
C ASP A 175 -0.28 19.56 11.82
N ARG A 176 1.05 19.33 11.81
CA ARG A 176 2.03 20.41 11.59
C ARG A 176 2.14 20.86 10.13
N SER A 177 1.51 20.15 9.20
CA SER A 177 1.60 20.47 7.77
C SER A 177 0.43 21.37 7.40
N THR A 178 0.72 22.61 7.00
CA THR A 178 -0.27 23.61 6.58
C THR A 178 -1.34 22.99 5.68
N ALA A 179 -2.61 23.34 5.93
CA ALA A 179 -3.83 22.86 5.26
C ALA A 179 -3.90 23.01 3.73
N ALA A 180 -2.85 23.51 3.09
CA ALA A 180 -2.79 23.79 1.66
C ALA A 180 -2.21 22.62 0.86
N LEU A 181 -2.83 22.34 -0.29
CA LEU A 181 -2.31 21.48 -1.36
C LEU A 181 -1.09 22.10 -2.06
N ARG A 182 -0.88 23.41 -1.88
CA ARG A 182 0.24 24.15 -2.46
C ARG A 182 1.59 23.55 -2.10
N GLY A 183 2.42 23.32 -3.12
CA GLY A 183 3.78 22.79 -2.97
C GLY A 183 3.85 21.29 -2.69
N ARG A 184 2.70 20.61 -2.54
CA ARG A 184 2.65 19.16 -2.35
C ARG A 184 2.96 18.45 -3.67
N VAL A 185 3.64 17.31 -3.55
CA VAL A 185 3.91 16.42 -4.67
C VAL A 185 2.97 15.24 -4.55
N ILE A 186 2.15 14.97 -5.56
CA ILE A 186 1.21 13.84 -5.55
C ILE A 186 1.59 12.94 -6.71
N SER A 187 1.74 11.64 -6.45
CA SER A 187 1.91 10.66 -7.51
C SER A 187 0.56 10.06 -7.86
N VAL A 188 0.26 9.98 -9.16
CA VAL A 188 -0.98 9.40 -9.67
C VAL A 188 -0.65 8.35 -10.71
N ASN A 189 -1.19 7.15 -10.49
CA ASN A 189 -1.08 6.00 -11.36
C ASN A 189 -2.45 5.57 -11.83
N ILE A 190 -2.45 4.92 -12.98
CA ILE A 190 -3.68 4.52 -13.65
C ILE A 190 -3.60 3.08 -14.10
N GLY A 191 -4.73 2.39 -14.00
CA GLY A 191 -4.99 1.15 -14.70
C GLY A 191 -4.93 1.33 -16.21
N ARG A 192 -4.43 0.31 -16.91
CA ARG A 192 -4.15 0.37 -18.36
C ARG A 192 -4.78 -0.79 -19.13
N SER A 193 -5.69 -1.54 -18.51
CA SER A 193 -6.41 -2.60 -19.20
C SER A 193 -7.17 -2.03 -20.39
N ARG A 194 -7.05 -2.71 -21.53
CA ARG A 194 -7.78 -2.40 -22.77
C ARG A 194 -8.96 -3.35 -22.98
N LEU A 195 -9.32 -4.13 -21.96
CA LEU A 195 -10.51 -4.96 -21.99
C LEU A 195 -11.73 -4.05 -22.13
N GLN A 196 -12.55 -4.33 -23.13
CA GLN A 196 -13.70 -3.51 -23.50
C GLN A 196 -14.91 -3.94 -22.69
N SER A 197 -15.61 -2.99 -22.07
CA SER A 197 -16.91 -3.25 -21.46
C SER A 197 -17.90 -3.74 -22.52
N PRO A 198 -18.68 -4.81 -22.25
CA PRO A 198 -19.71 -5.26 -23.16
C PRO A 198 -21.01 -4.44 -23.01
N HIS A 199 -21.08 -3.54 -22.03
CA HIS A 199 -22.31 -2.86 -21.63
C HIS A 199 -22.40 -1.40 -22.07
N ALA A 200 -21.26 -0.73 -22.26
CA ALA A 200 -21.24 0.69 -22.61
C ALA A 200 -20.05 1.05 -23.50
N VAL A 201 -20.23 2.14 -24.23
CA VAL A 201 -19.17 2.88 -24.95
C VAL A 201 -19.08 4.28 -24.38
N GLU A 202 -17.94 4.95 -24.59
CA GLU A 202 -17.77 6.34 -24.19
C GLU A 202 -18.84 7.23 -24.83
N ARG A 203 -19.55 8.03 -24.03
CA ARG A 203 -20.81 8.66 -24.46
C ARG A 203 -20.64 9.79 -25.50
N LEU A 204 -19.50 10.47 -25.54
CA LEU A 204 -19.22 11.56 -26.46
C LEU A 204 -18.48 11.09 -27.71
N SER A 205 -17.47 10.24 -27.57
CA SER A 205 -16.64 9.77 -28.68
C SER A 205 -17.16 8.49 -29.34
N GLY A 206 -17.99 7.70 -28.64
CA GLY A 206 -18.43 6.38 -29.09
C GLY A 206 -17.32 5.33 -29.05
N GLU A 207 -16.16 5.64 -28.48
CA GLU A 207 -15.04 4.70 -28.37
C GLU A 207 -15.35 3.58 -27.37
N PRO A 208 -14.75 2.39 -27.53
CA PRO A 208 -14.91 1.30 -26.57
C PRO A 208 -14.53 1.74 -25.15
N LEU A 209 -15.43 1.51 -24.20
CA LEU A 209 -15.17 1.82 -22.80
C LEU A 209 -14.15 0.80 -22.25
N THR A 210 -13.00 1.29 -21.82
CA THR A 210 -11.91 0.49 -21.25
C THR A 210 -11.41 1.13 -19.97
N GLU A 211 -10.75 0.35 -19.10
CA GLU A 211 -10.11 0.88 -17.89
C GLU A 211 -9.14 2.00 -18.27
N GLN A 212 -8.29 1.77 -19.28
CA GLN A 212 -7.32 2.77 -19.74
C GLN A 212 -7.99 4.09 -20.13
N LEU A 213 -9.13 4.07 -20.81
CA LEU A 213 -9.85 5.28 -21.21
C LEU A 213 -10.37 6.04 -19.98
N VAL A 214 -11.07 5.33 -19.09
CA VAL A 214 -11.72 5.92 -17.91
C VAL A 214 -10.69 6.50 -16.95
N THR A 215 -9.66 5.72 -16.59
CA THR A 215 -8.64 6.14 -15.63
C THR A 215 -7.78 7.27 -16.18
N THR A 216 -7.48 7.29 -17.49
CA THR A 216 -6.74 8.39 -18.13
C THR A 216 -7.51 9.70 -18.09
N ASP A 217 -8.81 9.70 -18.40
CA ASP A 217 -9.64 10.92 -18.35
C ASP A 217 -9.76 11.43 -16.91
N ILE A 218 -10.04 10.55 -15.94
CA ILE A 218 -10.17 10.93 -14.53
C ILE A 218 -8.84 11.46 -13.98
N ALA A 219 -7.72 10.78 -14.24
CA ALA A 219 -6.41 11.23 -13.78
C ALA A 219 -6.04 12.60 -14.39
N GLY A 220 -6.36 12.83 -15.67
CA GLY A 220 -6.14 14.14 -16.31
C GLY A 220 -6.97 15.26 -15.68
N ARG A 221 -8.23 14.98 -15.28
CA ARG A 221 -9.08 15.93 -14.56
C ARG A 221 -8.53 16.23 -13.16
N VAL A 222 -8.19 15.20 -12.40
CA VAL A 222 -7.58 15.30 -11.07
C VAL A 222 -6.28 16.11 -11.14
N GLU A 223 -5.43 15.82 -12.14
CA GLU A 223 -4.18 16.54 -12.37
C GLU A 223 -4.41 18.03 -12.61
N ARG A 224 -5.33 18.38 -13.51
CA ARG A 224 -5.63 19.77 -13.84
C ARG A 224 -6.08 20.53 -12.60
N ILE A 225 -7.02 19.98 -11.84
CA ILE A 225 -7.58 20.61 -10.64
C ILE A 225 -6.50 20.78 -9.56
N LEU A 226 -5.72 19.74 -9.26
CA LEU A 226 -4.66 19.81 -8.26
C LEU A 226 -3.56 20.81 -8.63
N ARG A 227 -3.20 20.91 -9.92
CA ARG A 227 -2.26 21.93 -10.42
C ARG A 227 -2.81 23.34 -10.24
N GLU A 228 -4.10 23.56 -10.45
CA GLU A 228 -4.75 24.86 -10.18
C GLU A 228 -4.65 25.26 -8.70
N PHE A 229 -4.61 24.29 -7.78
CA PHE A 229 -4.39 24.52 -6.34
C PHE A 229 -2.90 24.55 -5.92
N GLY A 230 -1.99 24.50 -6.89
CA GLY A 230 -0.55 24.61 -6.65
C GLY A 230 0.13 23.33 -6.19
N ALA A 231 -0.53 22.17 -6.28
CA ALA A 231 0.13 20.88 -6.14
C ALA A 231 0.87 20.52 -7.45
N ARG A 232 1.92 19.71 -7.32
CA ARG A 232 2.68 19.17 -8.45
C ARG A 232 2.40 17.68 -8.58
N LEU A 233 1.97 17.25 -9.76
CA LEU A 233 1.83 15.83 -10.05
C LEU A 233 3.10 15.26 -10.66
N VAL A 234 3.43 14.04 -10.26
CA VAL A 234 4.51 13.25 -10.84
C VAL A 234 3.98 11.86 -11.21
N PRO A 235 4.21 11.37 -12.44
CA PRO A 235 3.95 9.97 -12.74
C PRO A 235 4.82 9.10 -11.82
N GLN A 236 4.34 7.95 -11.35
CA GLN A 236 5.20 7.01 -10.64
C GLN A 236 6.25 6.50 -11.65
N GLN A 237 7.48 6.98 -11.48
CA GLN A 237 8.63 6.36 -12.13
C GLN A 237 9.05 5.16 -11.27
N PRO A 238 9.11 3.94 -11.82
CA PRO A 238 9.59 2.78 -11.07
C PRO A 238 11.03 2.95 -10.53
N ASP A 239 11.81 3.87 -11.12
CA ASP A 239 13.22 4.10 -10.79
C ASP A 239 13.50 5.21 -9.75
N LEU A 240 12.52 6.00 -9.31
CA LEU A 240 12.78 7.04 -8.29
C LEU A 240 13.10 6.47 -6.89
N LEU A 241 12.94 5.17 -6.70
CA LEU A 241 13.25 4.45 -5.46
C LEU A 241 14.74 4.09 -5.32
N ARG A 242 15.61 4.45 -6.29
CA ARG A 242 17.03 4.04 -6.32
C ARG A 242 18.08 5.14 -6.14
N GLU A 243 17.70 6.41 -6.06
CA GLU A 243 18.65 7.53 -5.90
C GLU A 243 18.67 8.05 -4.44
N PRO A 244 19.60 7.58 -3.58
CA PRO A 244 19.74 8.10 -2.23
C PRO A 244 20.31 9.53 -2.28
N GLY A 245 19.43 10.54 -2.22
CA GLY A 245 19.86 11.94 -2.13
C GLY A 245 18.83 12.99 -2.55
N SER A 246 17.84 12.65 -3.38
CA SER A 246 16.86 13.62 -3.89
C SER A 246 15.62 13.73 -2.99
N ARG A 247 15.78 14.28 -1.77
CA ARG A 247 14.66 14.56 -0.85
C ARG A 247 13.63 15.59 -1.38
N ARG A 248 13.88 16.22 -2.55
CA ARG A 248 13.00 17.28 -3.10
C ARG A 248 11.83 16.75 -3.96
N ASN A 249 11.76 15.45 -4.24
CA ASN A 249 10.75 14.87 -5.13
C ASN A 249 9.92 13.72 -4.54
N THR A 250 10.06 13.39 -3.27
CA THR A 250 9.24 12.33 -2.65
C THR A 250 7.78 12.77 -2.62
N PRO A 251 6.84 12.00 -3.20
CA PRO A 251 5.42 12.31 -3.14
C PRO A 251 4.93 12.33 -1.69
N SER A 252 4.04 13.27 -1.39
CA SER A 252 3.29 13.33 -0.14
C SER A 252 2.08 12.39 -0.12
N LEU A 253 1.65 11.89 -1.28
CA LEU A 253 0.60 10.90 -1.47
C LEU A 253 0.84 10.16 -2.79
N ASN A 254 0.63 8.85 -2.80
CA ASN A 254 0.54 8.03 -4.01
C ASN A 254 -0.91 7.56 -4.18
N LEU A 255 -1.45 7.71 -5.39
CA LEU A 255 -2.81 7.34 -5.73
C LEU A 255 -2.81 6.42 -6.95
N ASP A 256 -3.35 5.22 -6.82
CA ASP A 256 -3.55 4.29 -7.93
C ASP A 256 -5.05 4.26 -8.27
N ILE A 257 -5.40 4.60 -9.51
CA ILE A 257 -6.80 4.69 -9.97
C ILE A 257 -7.08 3.56 -10.96
N HIS A 258 -8.05 2.73 -10.63
CA HIS A 258 -8.41 1.52 -11.37
C HIS A 258 -9.92 1.40 -11.59
N CYS A 259 -10.29 0.51 -12.50
CA CYS A 259 -11.65 -0.01 -12.63
C CYS A 259 -11.56 -1.53 -12.62
N ASP A 260 -12.41 -2.18 -11.83
CA ASP A 260 -12.33 -3.62 -11.62
C ASP A 260 -13.13 -4.38 -12.68
N TRP A 261 -12.90 -5.68 -12.74
CA TRP A 261 -13.60 -6.60 -13.61
C TRP A 261 -13.81 -7.95 -12.92
N LEU A 262 -15.06 -8.39 -12.88
CA LEU A 262 -15.40 -9.75 -12.48
C LEU A 262 -16.37 -10.35 -13.48
N ASP A 263 -16.18 -11.62 -13.84
CA ASP A 263 -17.06 -12.33 -14.79
C ASP A 263 -18.51 -12.47 -14.27
N GLN A 264 -18.73 -12.20 -13.00
CA GLN A 264 -20.06 -12.07 -12.41
C GLN A 264 -20.59 -10.64 -12.58
N GLN A 265 -21.59 -10.46 -13.44
CA GLN A 265 -22.23 -9.17 -13.71
C GLN A 265 -22.89 -8.53 -12.46
N ALA A 266 -23.11 -9.29 -11.39
CA ALA A 266 -23.67 -8.78 -10.14
C ALA A 266 -22.66 -8.00 -9.28
N ALA A 267 -21.36 -8.08 -9.56
CA ALA A 267 -20.36 -7.28 -8.86
C ALA A 267 -20.44 -5.82 -9.33
N SER A 268 -20.69 -4.90 -8.41
CA SER A 268 -20.80 -3.46 -8.65
C SER A 268 -20.25 -2.67 -7.47
N GLY A 269 -19.91 -1.40 -7.70
CA GLY A 269 -19.52 -0.47 -6.67
C GLY A 269 -18.03 -0.16 -6.60
N MET A 270 -17.70 0.75 -5.70
CA MET A 270 -16.37 1.32 -5.51
C MET A 270 -15.73 0.80 -4.23
N ALA A 271 -14.41 0.63 -4.27
CA ALA A 271 -13.61 0.24 -3.12
C ALA A 271 -12.35 1.11 -3.02
N ALA A 272 -11.81 1.22 -1.80
CA ALA A 272 -10.50 1.82 -1.59
C ALA A 272 -9.57 0.87 -0.83
N TYR A 273 -8.28 0.94 -1.12
CA TYR A 273 -7.28 0.06 -0.58
C TYR A 273 -6.12 0.84 0.01
N TYR A 274 -5.55 0.31 1.09
CA TYR A 274 -4.41 0.89 1.78
C TYR A 274 -3.43 -0.20 2.19
N TRP A 275 -2.18 0.19 2.45
CA TRP A 275 -1.19 -0.76 2.95
C TRP A 275 -1.51 -1.22 4.37
N GLY A 276 -1.86 -2.50 4.51
CA GLY A 276 -2.28 -3.11 5.76
C GLY A 276 -2.31 -4.64 5.67
N LEU A 277 -2.61 -5.30 6.79
CA LEU A 277 -2.81 -6.75 6.84
C LEU A 277 -4.27 -7.12 6.54
N PRO A 278 -4.58 -7.85 5.45
CA PRO A 278 -5.95 -8.15 5.04
C PRO A 278 -6.78 -8.90 6.09
N GLY A 279 -6.15 -9.84 6.81
CA GLY A 279 -6.85 -10.71 7.77
C GLY A 279 -7.21 -10.04 9.10
N THR A 280 -6.46 -9.01 9.51
CA THR A 280 -6.68 -8.30 10.78
C THR A 280 -7.23 -6.89 10.59
N GLY A 281 -7.17 -6.34 9.36
CA GLY A 281 -7.46 -4.94 9.07
C GLY A 281 -6.41 -3.96 9.61
N GLU A 282 -5.33 -4.46 10.21
CA GLU A 282 -4.29 -3.64 10.84
C GLU A 282 -3.59 -2.75 9.80
N ALA A 283 -3.68 -1.43 9.98
CA ALA A 283 -3.05 -0.47 9.10
C ALA A 283 -1.54 -0.42 9.31
N ARG A 284 -0.79 -0.69 8.25
CA ARG A 284 0.66 -0.47 8.18
C ARG A 284 0.98 0.95 7.73
N SER A 285 0.03 1.62 7.07
CA SER A 285 0.04 3.04 6.78
C SER A 285 -1.24 3.70 7.33
N PRO A 286 -1.24 4.31 8.53
CA PRO A 286 -2.39 5.01 9.10
C PRO A 286 -2.82 6.20 8.25
N ILE A 287 -1.86 6.97 7.70
CA ILE A 287 -2.18 8.08 6.80
C ILE A 287 -2.79 7.55 5.49
N GLY A 288 -2.25 6.47 4.92
CA GLY A 288 -2.86 5.81 3.75
C GLY A 288 -4.26 5.29 4.05
N HIS A 289 -4.48 4.71 5.23
CA HIS A 289 -5.81 4.29 5.67
C HIS A 289 -6.78 5.46 5.80
N ARG A 290 -6.38 6.55 6.46
CA ARG A 290 -7.19 7.79 6.58
C ARG A 290 -7.51 8.36 5.20
N ALA A 291 -6.53 8.43 4.31
CA ALA A 291 -6.70 8.89 2.94
C ALA A 291 -7.72 8.02 2.18
N ALA A 292 -7.60 6.70 2.25
CA ALA A 292 -8.54 5.77 1.63
C ALA A 292 -9.98 5.94 2.15
N VAL A 293 -10.15 6.13 3.47
CA VAL A 293 -11.44 6.42 4.09
C VAL A 293 -12.04 7.74 3.59
N LEU A 294 -11.26 8.82 3.56
CA LEU A 294 -11.74 10.13 3.12
C LEU A 294 -12.11 10.14 1.64
N LEU A 295 -11.27 9.54 0.80
CA LEU A 295 -11.51 9.42 -0.64
C LEU A 295 -12.79 8.64 -0.94
N LEU A 296 -12.96 7.46 -0.33
CA LEU A 296 -14.15 6.64 -0.55
C LEU A 296 -15.42 7.29 0.00
N LYS A 297 -15.32 8.01 1.13
CA LYS A 297 -16.42 8.79 1.69
C LYS A 297 -16.89 9.89 0.75
N GLU A 298 -15.98 10.66 0.16
CA GLU A 298 -16.36 11.72 -0.80
C GLU A 298 -16.94 11.13 -2.09
N LEU A 299 -16.37 10.03 -2.59
CA LEU A 299 -16.92 9.32 -3.74
C LEU A 299 -18.34 8.83 -3.47
N GLY A 300 -18.57 8.14 -2.35
CA GLY A 300 -19.89 7.62 -1.99
C GLY A 300 -20.92 8.70 -1.67
N ALA A 301 -20.50 9.90 -1.29
CA ALA A 301 -21.41 11.03 -1.03
C ALA A 301 -21.87 11.75 -2.31
N ARG A 302 -21.16 11.59 -3.42
CA ARG A 302 -21.36 12.37 -4.66
C ARG A 302 -21.68 11.52 -5.87
N THR A 303 -21.54 10.21 -5.74
CA THR A 303 -21.89 9.23 -6.77
C THR A 303 -23.02 8.33 -6.28
N ASP A 304 -23.61 7.59 -7.20
CA ASP A 304 -24.66 6.60 -6.99
C ASP A 304 -24.14 5.17 -6.99
N LEU A 305 -22.81 4.97 -7.02
CA LEU A 305 -22.21 3.64 -6.99
C LEU A 305 -22.13 3.11 -5.55
N ASP A 306 -22.32 1.80 -5.41
CA ASP A 306 -22.25 1.13 -4.10
C ASP A 306 -20.89 1.32 -3.43
N ASN A 307 -20.89 1.47 -2.10
CA ASN A 307 -19.66 1.59 -1.33
C ASN A 307 -19.27 0.21 -0.75
N LEU A 308 -18.25 -0.41 -1.34
CA LEU A 308 -17.73 -1.72 -0.93
C LEU A 308 -16.77 -1.64 0.25
N GLY A 309 -16.49 -0.44 0.76
CA GLY A 309 -15.65 -0.20 1.93
C GLY A 309 -14.16 -0.09 1.62
N VAL A 310 -13.39 0.04 2.70
CA VAL A 310 -11.95 0.27 2.68
C VAL A 310 -11.21 -0.98 3.14
N HIS A 311 -10.25 -1.44 2.36
CA HIS A 311 -9.65 -2.76 2.53
C HIS A 311 -8.13 -2.71 2.68
N ALA A 312 -7.61 -3.39 3.70
CA ALA A 312 -6.17 -3.58 3.86
C ALA A 312 -5.63 -4.53 2.78
N ARG A 313 -4.54 -4.13 2.11
CA ARG A 313 -3.84 -4.93 1.09
C ARG A 313 -2.33 -4.82 1.23
N THR A 314 -1.64 -5.83 0.71
CA THR A 314 -0.17 -5.89 0.65
C THR A 314 0.33 -5.81 -0.81
N TRP A 315 -0.35 -5.04 -1.67
CA TRP A 315 0.09 -4.80 -3.04
C TRP A 315 1.31 -3.89 -3.09
N ASP A 316 2.21 -4.12 -4.06
CA ASP A 316 3.47 -3.36 -4.13
C ASP A 316 3.27 -1.88 -4.49
N THR A 317 2.21 -1.55 -5.25
CA THR A 317 1.85 -0.15 -5.53
C THR A 317 1.47 0.62 -4.25
N LEU A 318 0.98 -0.10 -3.24
CA LEU A 318 0.66 0.46 -1.91
C LEU A 318 1.88 0.49 -0.96
N LYS A 319 2.95 -0.26 -1.26
CA LYS A 319 4.17 -0.36 -0.43
C LYS A 319 5.24 0.64 -0.89
N VAL A 320 4.91 1.91 -0.93
CA VAL A 320 5.90 2.95 -1.24
C VAL A 320 6.55 3.44 0.06
N PRO A 321 7.85 3.20 0.31
CA PRO A 321 8.47 3.58 1.58
C PRO A 321 8.36 5.08 1.86
N GLY A 322 7.71 5.42 2.97
CA GLY A 322 7.57 6.81 3.42
C GLY A 322 6.56 7.66 2.64
N VAL A 323 5.77 7.04 1.75
CA VAL A 323 4.69 7.71 1.03
C VAL A 323 3.37 7.02 1.39
N PRO A 324 2.34 7.73 1.87
CA PRO A 324 1.02 7.15 2.03
C PRO A 324 0.47 6.81 0.64
N SER A 325 0.05 5.57 0.44
CA SER A 325 -0.48 5.08 -0.82
C SER A 325 -1.92 4.62 -0.68
N VAL A 326 -2.75 4.96 -1.67
CA VAL A 326 -4.15 4.55 -1.78
C VAL A 326 -4.42 3.98 -3.16
N GLY A 327 -5.09 2.84 -3.22
CA GLY A 327 -5.70 2.31 -4.44
C GLY A 327 -7.19 2.59 -4.45
N LEU A 328 -7.74 2.99 -5.59
CA LEU A 328 -9.17 3.22 -5.80
C LEU A 328 -9.65 2.33 -6.95
N ASP A 329 -10.67 1.52 -6.67
CA ASP A 329 -11.48 0.89 -7.72
C ASP A 329 -12.76 1.70 -7.86
N LEU A 330 -12.96 2.28 -9.04
CA LEU A 330 -14.03 3.25 -9.31
C LEU A 330 -15.34 2.60 -9.78
N GLY A 331 -15.42 1.28 -9.82
CA GLY A 331 -16.56 0.53 -10.37
C GLY A 331 -16.14 -0.67 -11.20
N TYR A 332 -17.10 -1.52 -11.53
CA TYR A 332 -16.90 -2.72 -12.35
C TYR A 332 -17.28 -2.46 -13.80
N LEU A 333 -16.32 -2.51 -14.73
CA LEU A 333 -16.61 -2.35 -16.17
C LEU A 333 -17.39 -3.54 -16.76
N SER A 334 -17.43 -4.66 -16.04
CA SER A 334 -18.27 -5.82 -16.35
C SER A 334 -19.72 -5.69 -15.83
N ASN A 335 -20.05 -4.63 -15.09
CA ASN A 335 -21.40 -4.35 -14.63
C ASN A 335 -22.06 -3.26 -15.50
N ALA A 336 -23.34 -3.44 -15.84
CA ALA A 336 -24.03 -2.52 -16.73
C ALA A 336 -24.20 -1.12 -16.15
N HIS A 337 -24.61 -1.01 -14.88
CA HIS A 337 -24.85 0.28 -14.23
C HIS A 337 -23.55 1.06 -14.05
N ASP A 338 -22.52 0.42 -13.47
CA ASP A 338 -21.21 1.05 -13.26
C ASP A 338 -20.58 1.50 -14.59
N ALA A 339 -20.64 0.65 -15.62
CA ALA A 339 -20.12 0.98 -16.95
C ALA A 339 -20.87 2.16 -17.59
N GLU A 340 -22.21 2.22 -17.49
CA GLU A 340 -23.01 3.34 -18.00
C GLU A 340 -22.68 4.67 -17.30
N ARG A 341 -22.39 4.63 -15.99
CA ARG A 341 -21.95 5.79 -15.22
C ARG A 341 -20.54 6.22 -15.61
N LEU A 342 -19.58 5.29 -15.68
CA LEU A 342 -18.19 5.59 -16.07
C LEU A 342 -18.02 5.98 -17.55
N ALA A 343 -18.99 5.63 -18.40
CA ALA A 343 -19.08 6.11 -19.78
C ALA A 343 -19.45 7.60 -19.88
N ASP A 344 -20.00 8.21 -18.82
CA ASP A 344 -20.42 9.60 -18.79
C ASP A 344 -19.27 10.53 -18.35
N PRO A 345 -18.79 11.45 -19.20
CA PRO A 345 -17.77 12.41 -18.81
C PRO A 345 -18.18 13.33 -17.65
N VAL A 346 -19.47 13.62 -17.47
CA VAL A 346 -19.96 14.44 -16.35
C VAL A 346 -19.82 13.67 -15.04
N PHE A 347 -20.11 12.37 -15.07
CA PHE A 347 -19.87 11.49 -13.92
C PHE A 347 -18.38 11.39 -13.60
N ARG A 348 -17.52 11.21 -14.62
CA ARG A 348 -16.06 11.19 -14.43
C ARG A 348 -15.51 12.52 -13.87
N GLN A 349 -16.13 13.66 -14.20
CA GLN A 349 -15.82 14.94 -13.56
C GLN A 349 -16.19 14.93 -12.06
N THR A 350 -17.36 14.41 -11.73
CA THR A 350 -17.81 14.27 -10.32
C THR A 350 -16.86 13.39 -9.51
N VAL A 351 -16.40 12.28 -10.10
CA VAL A 351 -15.39 11.40 -9.49
C VAL A 351 -14.08 12.14 -9.27
N ALA A 352 -13.59 12.89 -10.27
CA ALA A 352 -12.36 13.67 -10.14
C ALA A 352 -12.46 14.74 -9.03
N ASP A 353 -13.58 15.47 -8.96
CA ASP A 353 -13.81 16.47 -7.91
C ASP A 353 -13.83 15.82 -6.52
N SER A 354 -14.48 14.65 -6.41
CA SER A 354 -14.53 13.87 -5.16
C SER A 354 -13.14 13.44 -4.68
N ILE A 355 -12.29 12.98 -5.61
CA ILE A 355 -10.90 12.62 -5.30
C ILE A 355 -10.13 13.84 -4.79
N VAL A 356 -10.22 14.98 -5.47
CA VAL A 356 -9.50 16.20 -5.04
C VAL A 356 -9.97 16.66 -3.67
N ILE A 357 -11.27 16.65 -3.42
CA ILE A 357 -11.85 17.03 -2.12
C ILE A 357 -11.37 16.07 -1.03
N GLY A 358 -11.35 14.76 -1.29
CA GLY A 358 -10.79 13.77 -0.36
C GLY A 358 -9.31 14.01 -0.05
N ILE A 359 -8.51 14.37 -1.06
CA ILE A 359 -7.09 14.73 -0.86
C ILE A 359 -6.97 16.04 -0.06
N GLN A 360 -7.78 17.05 -0.34
CA GLN A 360 -7.78 18.30 0.45
C GLN A 360 -8.11 18.01 1.92
N ARG A 361 -9.17 17.25 2.18
CA ARG A 361 -9.60 16.88 3.54
C ARG A 361 -8.55 16.07 4.30
N LEU A 362 -7.70 15.33 3.60
CA LEU A 362 -6.56 14.65 4.24
C LEU A 362 -5.60 15.64 4.89
N TYR A 363 -5.44 16.83 4.33
CA TYR A 363 -4.50 17.84 4.83
C TYR A 363 -5.14 18.93 5.71
N LEU A 364 -6.47 18.94 5.86
CA LEU A 364 -7.15 19.84 6.79
C LEU A 364 -6.90 19.42 8.24
N LEU A 365 -6.77 20.40 9.14
CA LEU A 365 -6.78 20.17 10.58
C LEU A 365 -8.17 19.64 11.00
N GLU A 366 -8.26 18.86 12.08
CA GLU A 366 -9.56 18.31 12.55
C GLU A 366 -10.60 19.40 12.86
N GLU A 367 -10.16 20.59 13.24
CA GLU A 367 -11.02 21.76 13.49
C GLU A 367 -11.53 22.42 12.19
N GLU A 368 -10.83 22.21 11.07
CA GLU A 368 -11.15 22.77 9.75
C GLU A 368 -11.89 21.77 8.84
N ASP A 369 -11.87 20.47 9.19
CA ASP A 369 -12.56 19.42 8.43
C ASP A 369 -14.08 19.58 8.53
N GLN A 370 -14.74 19.46 7.38
CA GLN A 370 -16.19 19.58 7.27
C GLN A 370 -16.83 18.19 7.18
N PRO A 371 -18.14 18.05 7.49
CA PRO A 371 -18.87 16.81 7.25
C PRO A 371 -18.70 16.33 5.79
N THR A 372 -18.67 15.02 5.60
CA THR A 372 -18.50 14.44 4.25
C THR A 372 -19.62 14.93 3.32
N GLY A 373 -19.24 15.32 2.09
CA GLY A 373 -20.17 15.79 1.07
C GLY A 373 -20.58 17.27 1.17
N THR A 374 -20.15 18.01 2.20
CA THR A 374 -20.49 19.44 2.32
C THR A 374 -19.44 20.39 1.76
N LEU A 375 -18.19 19.93 1.57
CA LEU A 375 -17.10 20.76 1.05
C LEU A 375 -17.20 20.88 -0.48
N ALA A 376 -17.48 22.06 -1.04
CA ALA A 376 -17.51 22.24 -2.49
C ALA A 376 -16.09 22.42 -3.04
N LEU A 377 -15.92 22.27 -4.36
CA LEU A 377 -14.63 22.56 -5.01
C LEU A 377 -14.22 24.03 -4.79
N ASP A 378 -15.19 24.95 -4.71
CA ASP A 378 -14.96 26.36 -4.39
C ASP A 378 -14.43 26.59 -2.97
N ASP A 379 -14.75 25.70 -2.03
CA ASP A 379 -14.22 25.77 -0.66
C ASP A 379 -12.74 25.38 -0.62
N VAL A 380 -12.29 24.52 -1.53
CA VAL A 380 -10.86 24.18 -1.70
C VAL A 380 -10.04 25.43 -2.06
N LEU A 381 -10.61 26.38 -2.80
CA LEU A 381 -9.95 27.67 -3.12
C LEU A 381 -9.68 28.52 -1.88
N LYS A 382 -10.55 28.47 -0.85
CA LYS A 382 -10.36 29.24 0.39
C LYS A 382 -9.09 28.83 1.13
N PHE A 383 -8.78 27.53 1.10
CA PHE A 383 -7.55 26.98 1.68
C PHE A 383 -6.33 27.13 0.76
N ASN A 384 -6.54 27.50 -0.52
CA ASN A 384 -5.49 27.56 -1.55
C ASN A 384 -5.62 28.84 -2.42
N PRO A 385 -5.55 30.07 -1.86
CA PRO A 385 -5.85 31.30 -2.59
C PRO A 385 -4.82 31.62 -3.68
N ARG A 386 -5.24 31.81 -4.94
CA ARG A 386 -4.34 32.17 -6.06
C ARG A 386 -3.52 33.42 -5.72
N GLU A 387 -2.20 33.42 -5.98
CA GLU A 387 -1.41 34.65 -5.84
C GLU A 387 -1.92 35.71 -6.84
N GLU A 388 -2.25 36.90 -6.35
CA GLU A 388 -2.30 38.06 -7.23
C GLU A 388 -0.88 38.28 -7.77
N PRO A 389 -0.70 38.50 -9.09
CA PRO A 389 0.61 38.79 -9.64
C PRO A 389 1.15 40.01 -8.90
N ALA A 390 2.28 39.83 -8.20
CA ALA A 390 2.91 40.87 -7.41
C ALA A 390 2.92 42.17 -8.21
N ALA A 391 2.10 43.14 -7.80
CA ALA A 391 2.12 44.47 -8.38
C ALA A 391 3.58 44.90 -8.31
N ARG A 392 4.22 45.05 -9.47
CA ARG A 392 5.56 45.62 -9.58
C ARG A 392 5.50 46.91 -8.78
N ARG A 393 6.10 46.91 -7.59
CA ARG A 393 6.42 48.14 -6.88
C ARG A 393 7.44 48.82 -7.79
N VAL A 394 6.94 49.68 -8.67
CA VAL A 394 7.73 50.69 -9.34
C VAL A 394 8.22 51.56 -8.19
N SER A 395 9.46 51.32 -7.76
CA SER A 395 10.20 52.23 -6.91
C SER A 395 10.46 53.47 -7.76
N GLY A 396 9.51 54.40 -7.73
CA GLY A 396 9.63 55.72 -8.32
C GLY A 396 9.88 56.76 -7.23
N LEU A 397 10.95 57.52 -7.45
CA LEU A 397 11.44 58.74 -6.80
C LEU A 397 12.27 58.57 -5.52
#